data_AF-A0A9P1MIR0-F1
#
_entry.id   AF-A0A9P1MIR0-F1
#
_cell.length_a   1.000
_cell.length_b   1.000
_cell.length_c   1.000
_cell.angle_alpha   90.00
_cell.angle_beta   90.00
_cell.angle_gamma   90.00
#
_symmetry.space_group_name_H-M   'P 1'
#
loop_
_entity.id
_entity.type
_entity.pdbx_description
1 polymer ?
#
loop_
_entity_poly.entity_id
_entity_poly.type
_entity_poly.pdbx_seq_one_letter_code
_entity_poly.pdbx_strand_id
1 'polypeptide(L)'
;MEGKVQHTAYTLLTLAAFFLKLGLLRLACELIWMSASLALQEFIKKHGLRVSLCSHESKRQFDRKLSHDLKGKFAIFESFYTNKHSRGDVMDALNEATIFWKSLQELEITDKKKRELENRL
;
A
#
# COMPACT_ATOMS: atom_id res chain seq x y z
N MET A 1 24.94 3.30 19.53
CA MET A 1 24.06 2.34 18.82
C MET A 1 23.03 3.16 18.07
N GLU A 2 23.27 3.47 16.80
CA GLU A 2 22.24 4.08 15.96
C GLU A 2 21.13 3.04 15.79
N GLY A 3 20.00 3.25 16.45
CA GLY A 3 18.82 2.43 16.24
C GLY A 3 18.48 2.50 14.75
N LYS A 4 18.47 1.36 14.06
CA LYS A 4 18.02 1.28 12.67
C LYS A 4 16.64 1.93 12.61
N VAL A 5 16.54 3.10 11.99
CA VAL A 5 15.25 3.75 11.72
C VAL A 5 14.49 2.79 10.81
N GLN A 6 13.49 2.13 11.35
CA GLN A 6 12.65 1.24 10.56
C GLN A 6 11.68 2.11 9.78
N HIS A 7 11.97 2.34 8.51
CA HIS A 7 11.05 3.01 7.60
C HIS A 7 9.83 2.11 7.39
N THR A 8 8.64 2.65 7.67
CA THR A 8 7.36 1.96 7.49
C THR A 8 6.58 2.51 6.31
N ALA A 9 5.56 1.79 5.87
CA ALA A 9 4.61 2.29 4.88
C ALA A 9 4.03 3.66 5.28
N TYR A 10 3.80 3.90 6.58
CA TYR A 10 3.32 5.17 7.09
C TYR A 10 4.33 6.32 6.96
N THR A 11 5.63 6.04 7.15
CA THR A 11 6.67 7.07 6.94
C THR A 11 6.70 7.54 5.48
N LEU A 12 6.45 6.63 4.53
CA LEU A 12 6.35 6.97 3.11
C LEU A 12 5.09 7.80 2.79
N LEU A 13 3.93 7.52 3.43
CA LEU A 13 2.73 8.38 3.30
C LEU A 13 2.99 9.80 3.82
N THR A 14 3.66 9.90 4.96
CA THR A 14 4.00 11.20 5.55
C THR A 14 4.90 12.00 4.61
N LEU A 15 5.89 11.33 4.00
CA LEU A 15 6.78 11.96 3.02
C LEU A 15 6.02 12.33 1.73
N ALA A 16 5.09 11.50 1.26
CA ALA A 16 4.24 11.82 0.13
C ALA A 16 3.39 13.07 0.37
N ALA A 17 2.78 13.19 1.57
CA ALA A 17 2.02 14.36 1.98
C ALA A 17 2.89 15.63 1.98
N PHE A 18 4.16 15.52 2.41
CA PHE A 18 5.12 16.61 2.33
C PHE A 18 5.39 17.04 0.88
N PHE A 19 5.65 16.10 -0.02
CA PHE A 19 5.87 16.42 -1.43
C PHE A 19 4.64 16.99 -2.15
N LEU A 20 3.44 16.52 -1.79
CA LEU A 20 2.19 17.08 -2.27
C LEU A 20 2.05 18.55 -1.85
N LYS A 21 2.41 18.90 -0.60
CA LYS A 21 2.42 20.30 -0.14
C LYS A 21 3.36 21.17 -0.97
N LEU A 22 4.52 20.65 -1.35
CA LEU A 22 5.48 21.32 -2.23
C LEU A 22 5.07 21.37 -3.71
N GLY A 23 3.94 20.77 -4.09
CA GLY A 23 3.51 20.68 -5.49
C GLY A 23 4.30 19.68 -6.33
N LEU A 24 5.14 18.84 -5.71
CA LEU A 24 5.90 17.80 -6.39
C LEU A 24 5.04 16.55 -6.57
N LEU A 25 4.00 16.68 -7.39
CA LEU A 25 2.93 15.69 -7.54
C LEU A 25 3.46 14.32 -7.93
N ARG A 26 4.37 14.24 -8.91
CA ARG A 26 4.96 12.97 -9.35
C ARG A 26 5.68 12.24 -8.21
N LEU A 27 6.48 12.96 -7.41
CA LEU A 27 7.18 12.36 -6.28
C LEU A 27 6.20 11.88 -5.19
N ALA A 28 5.15 12.67 -4.93
CA ALA A 28 4.08 12.25 -4.02
C ALA A 28 3.42 10.94 -4.50
N CYS A 29 3.11 10.84 -5.79
CA CYS A 29 2.53 9.63 -6.39
C CYS A 29 3.42 8.39 -6.23
N GLU A 30 4.72 8.50 -6.55
CA GLU A 30 5.67 7.39 -6.40
C GLU A 30 5.73 6.90 -4.95
N LEU A 31 5.74 7.83 -3.99
CA LEU A 31 5.79 7.50 -2.57
C LEU A 31 4.50 6.89 -2.05
N ILE A 32 3.34 7.33 -2.55
CA ILE A 32 2.05 6.72 -2.26
C ILE A 32 2.05 5.25 -2.74
N TRP A 33 2.52 5.00 -3.97
CA TRP A 33 2.62 3.64 -4.50
C TRP A 33 3.60 2.76 -3.71
N MET A 34 4.78 3.30 -3.40
CA MET A 34 5.78 2.60 -2.59
C MET A 34 5.24 2.29 -1.18
N SER A 35 4.52 3.23 -0.58
CA SER A 35 3.85 3.02 0.71
C SER A 35 2.87 1.85 0.66
N ALA A 36 1.94 1.84 -0.30
CA ALA A 36 0.95 0.78 -0.40
C ALA A 36 1.62 -0.59 -0.66
N SER A 37 2.67 -0.62 -1.49
CA SER A 37 3.47 -1.84 -1.72
C SER A 37 4.15 -2.32 -0.44
N LEU A 38 4.73 -1.42 0.34
CA LEU A 38 5.39 -1.74 1.60
C LEU A 38 4.37 -2.19 2.67
N ALA A 39 3.18 -1.60 2.70
CA ALA A 39 2.10 -1.97 3.62
C ALA A 39 1.69 -3.44 3.43
N LEU A 40 1.59 -3.90 2.18
CA LEU A 40 1.34 -5.31 1.88
C LEU A 40 2.47 -6.22 2.37
N GLN A 41 3.73 -5.80 2.23
CA GLN A 41 4.88 -6.58 2.73
C GLN A 41 4.91 -6.62 4.27
N GLU A 42 4.62 -5.50 4.92
CA GLU A 42 4.48 -5.42 6.37
C GLU A 42 3.36 -6.35 6.86
N PHE A 43 2.22 -6.36 6.19
CA PHE A 43 1.10 -7.25 6.49
C PHE A 43 1.48 -8.73 6.33
N ILE A 44 2.11 -9.10 5.21
CA ILE A 44 2.61 -10.45 4.96
C ILE A 44 3.55 -10.89 6.09
N LYS A 45 4.46 -10.01 6.50
CA LYS A 45 5.40 -10.28 7.58
C LYS A 45 4.69 -10.41 8.94
N LYS A 46 3.77 -9.49 9.27
CA LYS A 46 2.99 -9.48 10.52
C LYS A 46 2.28 -10.81 10.73
N HIS A 47 1.65 -11.34 9.69
CA HIS A 47 0.86 -12.59 9.77
C HIS A 47 1.64 -13.85 9.35
N GLY A 48 2.94 -13.72 9.07
CA GLY A 48 3.82 -14.83 8.68
C GLY A 48 3.31 -15.59 7.45
N LEU A 49 2.85 -14.86 6.44
CA LEU A 49 2.34 -15.44 5.19
C LEU A 49 3.49 -15.89 4.28
N ARG A 50 3.36 -17.06 3.65
CA ARG A 50 4.36 -17.63 2.74
C ARG A 50 4.08 -17.25 1.29
N VAL A 51 4.10 -15.96 1.01
CA VAL A 51 3.83 -15.40 -0.33
C VAL A 51 4.81 -14.28 -0.64
N SER A 52 5.23 -14.19 -1.90
CA SER A 52 6.14 -13.16 -2.40
C SER A 52 5.47 -12.34 -3.49
N LEU A 53 5.39 -11.03 -3.28
CA LEU A 53 4.75 -10.09 -4.20
C LEU A 53 5.79 -9.32 -5.02
N CYS A 54 6.35 -10.00 -6.03
CA CYS A 54 7.45 -9.44 -6.84
C CYS A 54 6.99 -8.55 -8.00
N SER A 55 5.74 -8.69 -8.46
CA SER A 55 5.21 -7.98 -9.63
C SER A 55 4.00 -7.10 -9.28
N HIS A 56 3.71 -6.10 -10.11
CA HIS A 56 2.49 -5.28 -10.01
C HIS A 56 1.24 -6.17 -9.99
N GLU A 57 1.17 -7.15 -10.89
CA GLU A 57 0.03 -8.07 -10.99
C GLU A 57 -0.11 -8.95 -9.75
N SER A 58 1.00 -9.48 -9.20
CA SER A 58 0.95 -10.27 -7.95
C SER A 58 0.39 -9.45 -6.78
N LYS A 59 0.80 -8.18 -6.63
CA LYS A 59 0.28 -7.27 -5.61
C LYS A 59 -1.21 -7.01 -5.81
N ARG A 60 -1.64 -6.80 -7.06
CA ARG A 60 -3.04 -6.58 -7.42
C ARG A 60 -3.91 -7.80 -7.11
N GLN A 61 -3.45 -8.99 -7.46
CA GLN A 61 -4.18 -10.23 -7.17
C GLN A 61 -4.29 -10.48 -5.66
N PHE A 62 -3.20 -10.21 -4.93
CA PHE A 62 -3.21 -10.31 -3.48
C PHE A 62 -4.19 -9.31 -2.84
N ASP A 63 -4.15 -8.04 -3.26
CA ASP A 63 -5.11 -7.02 -2.84
C ASP A 63 -6.55 -7.44 -3.13
N ARG A 64 -6.84 -7.95 -4.33
CA ARG A 64 -8.20 -8.44 -4.66
C ARG A 64 -8.68 -9.52 -3.70
N LYS A 65 -7.82 -10.46 -3.32
CA LYS A 65 -8.18 -11.50 -2.32
C LYS A 65 -8.41 -10.91 -0.92
N LEU A 66 -7.72 -9.83 -0.57
CA LEU A 66 -7.91 -9.09 0.68
C LEU A 66 -9.10 -8.13 0.64
N SER A 67 -9.47 -7.62 -0.53
CA SER A 67 -10.32 -6.44 -0.70
C SER A 67 -11.74 -6.59 -0.17
N HIS A 68 -12.25 -7.81 -0.02
CA HIS A 68 -13.53 -8.06 0.63
C HIS A 68 -13.51 -7.66 2.12
N ASP A 69 -12.33 -7.67 2.73
CA ASP A 69 -12.11 -7.44 4.16
C ASP A 69 -11.47 -6.06 4.44
N LEU A 70 -11.21 -5.25 3.40
CA LEU A 70 -10.56 -3.95 3.50
C LEU A 70 -11.49 -2.81 3.06
N LYS A 71 -11.36 -1.65 3.74
CA LYS A 71 -12.12 -0.43 3.40
C LYS A 71 -11.46 0.44 2.31
N GLY A 72 -10.35 -0.02 1.72
CA GLY A 72 -9.61 0.69 0.66
C GLY A 72 -9.06 -0.28 -0.38
N LYS A 73 -8.76 0.22 -1.58
CA LYS A 73 -8.29 -0.60 -2.71
C LYS A 73 -6.92 -0.15 -3.19
N PHE A 74 -6.09 -1.12 -3.58
CA PHE A 74 -4.81 -0.87 -4.25
C PHE A 74 -4.98 -0.45 -5.72
N ALA A 75 -6.19 -0.58 -6.29
CA ALA A 75 -6.44 -0.39 -7.72
C ALA A 75 -6.27 1.05 -8.24
N ILE A 76 -6.22 2.05 -7.37
CA ILE A 76 -6.15 3.46 -7.77
C ILE A 76 -4.81 3.82 -8.38
N PHE A 77 -3.79 3.00 -8.15
CA PHE A 77 -2.44 3.37 -8.48
C PHE A 77 -1.98 3.01 -9.92
N GLU A 78 -2.84 2.41 -10.74
CA GLU A 78 -2.53 2.14 -12.16
C GLU A 78 -2.54 3.42 -13.02
N SER A 79 -3.18 4.49 -12.57
CA SER A 79 -3.26 5.76 -13.31
C SER A 79 -1.98 6.61 -13.21
N PHE A 80 -1.07 6.32 -12.27
CA PHE A 80 0.08 7.18 -11.94
C PHE A 80 1.10 7.36 -13.06
N TYR A 81 1.20 6.39 -13.98
CA TYR A 81 2.13 6.44 -15.12
C TYR A 81 1.80 7.48 -16.19
N THR A 82 0.59 8.06 -16.15
CA THR A 82 0.15 9.00 -17.18
C THR A 82 0.67 10.43 -16.99
N ASN A 83 1.33 10.74 -15.86
CA ASN A 83 1.86 12.07 -15.50
C ASN A 83 0.84 13.23 -15.56
N LYS A 84 -0.47 12.94 -15.60
CA LYS A 84 -1.56 13.93 -15.75
C LYS A 84 -2.44 14.02 -14.51
N HIS A 85 -1.84 14.05 -13.33
CA HIS A 85 -2.59 14.11 -12.07
C HIS A 85 -2.74 15.54 -11.59
N SER A 86 -3.97 15.94 -11.30
CA SER A 86 -4.20 17.19 -10.58
C SER A 86 -3.80 17.02 -9.10
N ARG A 87 -3.64 18.14 -8.39
CA ARG A 87 -3.40 18.10 -6.94
C ARG A 87 -4.53 17.39 -6.19
N GLY A 88 -5.77 17.51 -6.68
CA GLY A 88 -6.94 16.83 -6.11
C GLY A 88 -6.80 15.32 -6.21
N ASP A 89 -6.49 14.80 -7.41
CA ASP A 89 -6.32 13.36 -7.64
C ASP A 89 -5.24 12.75 -6.73
N VAL A 90 -4.12 13.46 -6.55
CA VAL A 90 -3.03 13.00 -5.67
C VAL A 90 -3.42 13.05 -4.20
N MET A 91 -4.22 14.05 -3.78
CA MET A 91 -4.74 14.13 -2.42
C MET A 91 -5.71 12.98 -2.12
N ASP A 92 -6.61 12.69 -3.04
CA ASP A 92 -7.57 11.59 -2.89
C ASP A 92 -6.82 10.26 -2.79
N ALA A 93 -5.84 10.02 -3.67
CA ALA A 93 -5.01 8.83 -3.60
C ALA A 93 -4.20 8.71 -2.30
N LEU A 94 -3.72 9.82 -1.74
CA LEU A 94 -3.06 9.84 -0.44
C LEU A 94 -4.01 9.42 0.70
N ASN A 95 -5.25 9.92 0.68
CA ASN A 95 -6.28 9.56 1.65
C ASN A 95 -6.64 8.08 1.54
N GLU A 96 -6.86 7.60 0.31
CA GLU A 96 -7.15 6.21 0.00
C GLU A 96 -6.03 5.27 0.49
N ALA A 97 -4.77 5.60 0.19
CA ALA A 97 -3.61 4.84 0.65
C ALA A 97 -3.49 4.83 2.19
N THR A 98 -3.87 5.93 2.84
CA THR A 98 -3.89 6.02 4.30
C THR A 98 -4.96 5.11 4.91
N ILE A 99 -6.18 5.10 4.33
CA ILE A 99 -7.26 4.19 4.75
C ILE A 99 -6.85 2.73 4.53
N PHE A 100 -6.26 2.43 3.38
CA PHE A 100 -5.77 1.10 3.04
C PHE A 100 -4.70 0.61 4.04
N TRP A 101 -3.67 1.42 4.28
CA TRP A 101 -2.63 1.10 5.27
C TRP A 101 -3.23 0.84 6.65
N LYS A 102 -4.12 1.72 7.12
CA LYS A 102 -4.76 1.56 8.42
C LYS A 102 -5.59 0.27 8.51
N SER A 103 -6.36 -0.03 7.46
CA SER A 103 -7.15 -1.26 7.37
C SER A 103 -6.27 -2.50 7.47
N LEU A 104 -5.09 -2.51 6.84
CA LEU A 104 -4.13 -3.62 6.95
C LEU A 104 -3.54 -3.79 8.35
N GLN A 105 -3.33 -2.70 9.10
CA GLN A 105 -2.84 -2.80 10.48
C GLN A 105 -3.88 -3.42 11.42
N GLU A 106 -5.14 -3.06 11.23
CA GLU A 106 -6.29 -3.49 12.04
C GLU A 106 -6.83 -4.87 11.64
N LEU A 107 -6.53 -5.33 10.42
CA LEU A 107 -7.01 -6.61 9.92
C LEU A 107 -6.32 -7.77 10.65
N GLU A 108 -7.12 -8.54 11.37
CA GLU A 108 -6.75 -9.86 11.87
C GLU A 108 -7.24 -10.93 10.89
N ILE A 109 -6.41 -11.95 10.63
CA ILE A 109 -6.75 -13.01 9.68
C ILE A 109 -6.84 -14.36 10.36
N THR A 110 -7.83 -15.14 9.94
CA THR A 110 -7.99 -16.54 10.36
C THR A 110 -7.06 -17.46 9.59
N ASP A 111 -6.80 -18.66 10.11
CA ASP A 111 -6.02 -19.69 9.41
C ASP A 111 -6.65 -20.11 8.07
N LYS A 112 -7.98 -20.01 7.94
CA LYS A 112 -8.67 -20.22 6.66
C LYS A 112 -8.26 -19.14 5.66
N LYS A 113 -8.37 -17.87 6.04
CA LYS A 113 -8.00 -16.74 5.18
C LYS A 113 -6.51 -16.75 4.83
N LYS A 114 -5.65 -17.09 5.78
CA LYS A 114 -4.21 -17.28 5.55
C LYS A 114 -3.94 -18.28 4.43
N ARG A 115 -4.57 -19.46 4.47
CA ARG A 115 -4.45 -20.47 3.40
C ARG A 115 -5.00 -19.99 2.06
N GLU A 116 -6.09 -19.23 2.05
CA GLU A 116 -6.64 -18.64 0.82
C GLU A 116 -5.69 -17.61 0.18
N LEU A 117 -5.03 -16.81 1.02
CA LEU A 117 -4.06 -15.80 0.58
C LEU A 117 -2.77 -16.44 0.05
N GLU A 118 -2.33 -17.55 0.66
CA GLU A 118 -1.14 -18.30 0.23
C GLU A 118 -1.40 -19.18 -1.01
N ASN A 119 -2.64 -19.61 -1.24
CA ASN A 119 -3.00 -20.43 -2.40
C ASN A 119 -3.16 -19.56 -3.67
N ARG A 120 -2.46 -19.93 -4.75
CA ARG A 120 -2.54 -19.33 -6.10
C ARG A 120 -2.08 -17.88 -6.20
N LEU A 121 -0.79 -17.63 -5.97
CA LEU A 121 -0.08 -16.48 -6.55
C LEU A 121 1.06 -17.00 -7.42
#